data_AF-A0A7U9XC49-F1
#
_entry.id   AF-A0A7U9XC49-F1
#
_cell.length_a   1.000
_cell.length_b   1.000
_cell.length_c   1.000
_cell.angle_alpha   90.00
_cell.angle_beta   90.00
_cell.angle_gamma   90.00
#
_symmetry.space_group_name_H-M   'P 1'
#
loop_
_entity.id
_entity.type
_entity.pdbx_description
1 polymer ?
#
loop_
_entity_poly.entity_id
_entity_poly.type
_entity_poly.pdbx_seq_one_letter_code
_entity_poly.pdbx_strand_id
1 'polypeptide(L)'
;MVTGIIAVLIILVVVFCFSQKQYERNRTQIEKAEDNNEEIYIKFEQLYENIEKELKGVTKELQREGCYEDNSIRYAVYFNESLIKRKEDQGLHLYYFDGDALGGKEELKEELNNLNSNENLKNLLKEITEEGIVRAILITNLTENIRIISFQINVQYTSFVKNNNNSINSIVFCEDEECQKYGYYKIRENWFIRISPRPE
;
A
#
# COMPACT_ATOMS: atom_id res chain seq x y z
N MET A 1 -12.19 -37.62 -54.48
CA MET A 1 -11.89 -37.89 -53.06
C MET A 1 -10.60 -37.21 -52.56
N VAL A 2 -9.53 -37.10 -53.38
CA VAL A 2 -8.24 -36.51 -52.96
C VAL A 2 -8.31 -35.00 -52.66
N THR A 3 -9.14 -34.24 -53.37
CA THR A 3 -9.29 -32.78 -53.22
C THR A 3 -9.94 -32.33 -51.92
N GLY A 4 -10.86 -33.11 -51.35
CA GLY A 4 -11.52 -32.79 -50.08
C GLY A 4 -10.59 -32.95 -48.86
N ILE A 5 -9.70 -33.94 -48.91
CA ILE A 5 -8.74 -34.21 -47.82
C ILE A 5 -7.68 -33.10 -47.75
N ILE A 6 -7.22 -32.61 -48.91
CA ILE A 6 -6.25 -31.50 -48.99
C ILE A 6 -6.85 -30.21 -48.42
N ALA A 7 -8.12 -29.91 -48.73
CA ALA A 7 -8.79 -28.72 -48.21
C ALA A 7 -8.94 -28.77 -46.68
N VAL A 8 -9.29 -29.94 -46.12
CA VAL A 8 -9.40 -30.13 -44.66
C VAL A 8 -8.03 -29.99 -43.97
N LEU A 9 -6.97 -30.52 -44.56
CA LEU A 9 -5.60 -30.38 -44.05
C LEU A 9 -5.16 -28.91 -44.02
N ILE A 10 -5.44 -28.13 -45.07
CA ILE A 10 -5.10 -26.71 -45.13
C ILE A 10 -5.83 -25.93 -44.03
N ILE A 11 -7.12 -26.19 -43.83
CA ILE A 11 -7.91 -25.53 -42.77
C ILE A 11 -7.35 -25.86 -41.39
N LEU A 12 -7.04 -27.13 -41.11
CA LEU A 12 -6.46 -27.53 -39.83
C LEU A 12 -5.10 -26.87 -39.56
N VAL A 13 -4.24 -26.76 -40.58
CA VAL A 13 -2.94 -26.08 -40.45
C VAL A 13 -3.13 -24.59 -40.17
N VAL A 14 -4.04 -23.92 -40.86
CA VAL A 14 -4.32 -22.48 -40.65
C VAL A 14 -4.87 -22.23 -39.24
N VAL A 15 -5.82 -23.05 -38.79
CA VAL A 15 -6.40 -22.96 -37.43
C VAL A 15 -5.32 -23.20 -36.37
N PHE A 16 -4.48 -24.22 -36.56
CA PHE A 16 -3.39 -24.53 -35.65
C PHE A 16 -2.36 -23.38 -35.57
N CYS A 17 -1.92 -22.85 -36.71
CA CYS A 17 -0.99 -21.72 -36.75
C CYS A 17 -1.57 -20.45 -36.10
N PHE A 18 -2.87 -20.18 -36.31
CA PHE A 18 -3.53 -19.02 -35.68
C PHE A 18 -3.63 -19.19 -34.16
N SER A 19 -3.96 -20.39 -33.69
CA SER A 19 -4.02 -20.73 -32.27
C SER A 19 -2.65 -20.61 -31.60
N GLN A 20 -1.58 -21.10 -32.24
CA GLN A 20 -0.20 -20.99 -31.73
C GLN A 20 0.23 -19.52 -31.60
N LYS A 21 -0.05 -18.70 -32.63
CA LYS A 21 0.30 -17.27 -32.63
C LYS A 21 -0.47 -16.48 -31.57
N GLN A 22 -1.73 -16.83 -31.28
CA GLN A 22 -2.48 -16.24 -30.16
C GLN A 22 -1.87 -16.66 -28.81
N TYR A 23 -1.53 -17.94 -28.65
CA TYR A 23 -0.91 -18.44 -27.42
C TYR A 23 0.42 -17.73 -27.12
N GLU A 24 1.30 -17.61 -28.11
CA GLU A 24 2.58 -16.90 -27.95
C GLU A 24 2.38 -15.42 -27.57
N ARG A 25 1.44 -14.72 -28.23
CA ARG A 25 1.13 -13.32 -27.89
C ARG A 25 0.64 -13.17 -26.45
N ASN A 26 -0.27 -14.04 -26.01
CA ASN A 26 -0.79 -14.00 -24.66
C ASN A 26 0.33 -14.29 -23.64
N ARG A 27 1.19 -15.26 -23.92
CA ARG A 27 2.35 -15.58 -23.09
C ARG A 27 3.31 -14.39 -22.96
N THR A 28 3.70 -13.76 -24.07
CA THR A 28 4.59 -12.59 -24.03
C THR A 28 3.97 -11.40 -23.30
N GLN A 29 2.64 -11.23 -23.37
CA GLN A 29 1.95 -10.20 -22.59
C GLN A 29 1.97 -10.49 -21.08
N ILE A 30 1.80 -11.76 -20.69
CA ILE A 30 1.90 -12.20 -19.29
C ILE A 30 3.33 -11.99 -18.77
N GLU A 31 4.34 -12.49 -19.48
CA GLU A 31 5.75 -12.32 -19.11
C GLU A 31 6.11 -10.84 -18.95
N LYS A 32 5.67 -9.98 -19.87
CA LYS A 32 5.91 -8.53 -19.78
C LYS A 32 5.16 -7.86 -18.62
N ALA A 33 3.97 -8.36 -18.25
CA ALA A 33 3.23 -7.86 -17.09
C ALA A 33 3.91 -8.27 -15.78
N GLU A 34 4.43 -9.50 -15.71
CA GLU A 34 5.23 -10.00 -14.58
C GLU A 34 6.53 -9.19 -14.41
N ASP A 35 7.28 -8.97 -15.50
CA ASP A 35 8.52 -8.17 -15.48
C ASP A 35 8.28 -6.71 -15.04
N ASN A 36 7.19 -6.08 -15.52
CA ASN A 36 6.84 -4.71 -15.11
C ASN A 36 6.48 -4.64 -13.62
N ASN A 37 5.83 -5.68 -13.09
CA ASN A 37 5.46 -5.74 -11.68
C ASN A 37 6.71 -5.88 -10.80
N GLU A 38 7.66 -6.71 -11.20
CA GLU A 38 8.94 -6.86 -10.51
C GLU A 38 9.70 -5.51 -10.44
N GLU A 39 9.80 -4.77 -11.55
CA GLU A 39 10.46 -3.46 -11.56
C GLU A 39 9.78 -2.45 -10.63
N ILE A 40 8.45 -2.46 -10.55
CA ILE A 40 7.69 -1.62 -9.62
C ILE A 40 8.03 -1.97 -8.18
N TYR A 41 8.06 -3.26 -7.83
CA TYR A 41 8.36 -3.69 -6.46
C TYR A 41 9.80 -3.37 -6.05
N ILE A 42 10.78 -3.51 -6.95
CA ILE A 42 12.18 -3.11 -6.71
C ILE A 42 12.26 -1.63 -6.38
N LYS A 43 11.56 -0.76 -7.12
CA LYS A 43 11.54 0.69 -6.86
C LYS A 43 10.89 1.03 -5.52
N PHE A 44 9.87 0.29 -5.10
CA PHE A 44 9.29 0.43 -3.76
C PHE A 44 10.24 -0.05 -2.66
N GLU A 45 10.98 -1.14 -2.88
CA GLU A 45 11.99 -1.60 -1.92
C GLU A 45 13.09 -0.56 -1.74
N GLN A 46 13.59 0.05 -2.83
CA GLN A 46 14.53 1.16 -2.76
C GLN A 46 13.94 2.36 -2.00
N LEU A 47 12.67 2.68 -2.24
CA LEU A 47 11.99 3.73 -1.49
C LEU A 47 11.91 3.39 0.00
N TYR A 48 11.59 2.15 0.34
CA TYR A 48 11.57 1.67 1.73
C TYR A 48 12.94 1.81 2.37
N GLU A 49 14.02 1.40 1.71
CA GLU A 49 15.38 1.51 2.25
C GLU A 49 15.77 2.95 2.58
N ASN A 50 15.31 3.93 1.79
CA ASN A 50 15.60 5.35 2.03
C ASN A 50 14.95 5.90 3.31
N ILE A 51 13.85 5.32 3.78
CA ILE A 51 13.08 5.81 4.94
C ILE A 51 12.88 4.73 6.02
N GLU A 52 13.60 3.61 5.92
CA GLU A 52 13.38 2.43 6.76
C GLU A 52 13.50 2.75 8.25
N LYS A 53 14.52 3.54 8.59
CA LYS A 53 14.81 3.90 9.98
C LYS A 53 13.64 4.65 10.61
N GLU A 54 13.10 5.63 9.91
CA GLU A 54 12.00 6.47 10.38
C GLU A 54 10.70 5.65 10.45
N LEU A 55 10.40 4.83 9.44
CA LEU A 55 9.23 3.95 9.44
C LEU A 55 9.25 2.95 10.61
N LYS A 56 10.40 2.32 10.86
CA LYS A 56 10.60 1.42 12.00
C LYS A 56 10.49 2.15 13.33
N GLY A 57 11.04 3.36 13.43
CA GLY A 57 10.92 4.22 14.60
C GLY A 57 9.47 4.52 14.93
N VAL A 58 8.70 5.04 13.96
CA VAL A 58 7.29 5.38 14.16
C VAL A 58 6.47 4.13 14.51
N THR A 59 6.67 3.03 13.81
CA THR A 59 5.99 1.75 14.11
C THR A 59 6.20 1.33 15.56
N LYS A 60 7.45 1.34 16.02
CA LYS A 60 7.80 0.95 17.38
C LYS A 60 7.15 1.85 18.43
N GLU A 61 7.15 3.16 18.22
CA GLU A 61 6.52 4.10 19.15
C GLU A 61 5.00 3.91 19.18
N LEU A 62 4.35 3.74 18.02
CA LEU A 62 2.90 3.48 17.95
C LEU A 62 2.51 2.16 18.64
N GLN A 63 3.34 1.13 18.55
CA GLN A 63 3.13 -0.13 19.28
C GLN A 63 3.30 0.06 20.79
N ARG A 64 4.32 0.82 21.21
CA ARG A 64 4.60 1.11 22.62
C ARG A 64 3.46 1.87 23.32
N GLU A 65 2.81 2.77 22.59
CA GLU A 65 1.66 3.56 23.10
C GLU A 65 0.34 2.77 23.08
N GLY A 66 0.36 1.46 22.79
CA GLY A 66 -0.83 0.61 22.79
C GLY A 66 -1.77 0.82 21.60
N CYS A 67 -1.41 1.68 20.64
CA CYS A 67 -2.25 1.94 19.45
C CYS A 67 -2.39 0.73 18.52
N TYR A 68 -1.59 -0.31 18.75
CA TYR A 68 -1.63 -1.57 18.04
C TYR A 68 -2.39 -2.69 18.79
N GLU A 69 -2.86 -2.45 20.03
CA GLU A 69 -3.46 -3.50 20.87
C GLU A 69 -5.01 -3.56 20.79
N ASP A 70 -5.68 -2.42 20.58
CA ASP A 70 -7.14 -2.37 20.48
C ASP A 70 -7.62 -2.42 19.01
N ASN A 71 -8.16 -3.58 18.62
CA ASN A 71 -8.73 -3.84 17.30
C ASN A 71 -10.07 -3.10 17.06
N SER A 72 -10.68 -2.44 18.03
CA SER A 72 -11.89 -1.65 17.81
C SER A 72 -11.60 -0.23 17.30
N ILE A 73 -10.38 0.25 17.51
CA ILE A 73 -10.01 1.65 17.25
C ILE A 73 -9.15 1.76 16.00
N ARG A 74 -9.48 2.71 15.12
CA ARG A 74 -8.71 3.05 13.92
C ARG A 74 -8.09 4.43 14.09
N TYR A 75 -6.80 4.55 13.79
CA TYR A 75 -6.06 5.80 13.90
C TYR A 75 -5.59 6.24 12.51
N ALA A 76 -5.61 7.56 12.28
CA ALA A 76 -5.09 8.14 11.06
C ALA A 76 -4.28 9.40 11.40
N VAL A 77 -3.01 9.42 11.00
CA VAL A 77 -2.14 10.60 11.03
C VAL A 77 -2.08 11.17 9.62
N TYR A 78 -2.49 12.42 9.45
CA TYR A 78 -2.43 13.09 8.15
C TYR A 78 -1.44 14.25 8.19
N PHE A 79 -0.62 14.36 7.14
CA PHE A 79 0.42 15.39 7.03
C PHE A 79 0.04 16.54 6.07
N ASN A 80 -1.17 16.51 5.51
CA ASN A 80 -1.67 17.53 4.57
C ASN A 80 -3.02 18.09 5.02
N GLU A 81 -3.04 19.35 5.43
CA GLU A 81 -4.21 20.08 5.94
C GLU A 81 -5.45 20.05 5.01
N SER A 82 -5.25 19.99 3.70
CA SER A 82 -6.37 19.96 2.75
C SER A 82 -7.07 18.59 2.71
N LEU A 83 -6.33 17.51 2.92
CA LEU A 83 -6.86 16.15 3.04
C LEU A 83 -7.59 15.96 4.37
N ILE A 84 -7.10 16.63 5.40
CA ILE A 84 -7.67 16.66 6.75
C ILE A 84 -9.10 17.23 6.74
N LYS A 85 -9.28 18.47 6.25
CA LYS A 85 -10.59 19.15 6.22
C LYS A 85 -11.69 18.34 5.51
N ARG A 86 -11.32 17.63 4.45
CA ARG A 86 -12.25 16.79 3.68
C ARG A 86 -12.70 15.53 4.44
N LYS A 87 -11.92 15.05 5.40
CA LYS A 87 -12.16 13.80 6.13
C LYS A 87 -12.86 14.01 7.48
N GLU A 88 -12.70 15.17 8.10
CA GLU A 88 -13.47 15.61 9.27
C GLU A 88 -14.98 15.54 9.00
N ASP A 89 -15.43 15.99 7.82
CA ASP A 89 -16.84 15.94 7.39
C ASP A 89 -17.43 14.52 7.28
N GLN A 90 -16.60 13.46 7.40
CA GLN A 90 -17.00 12.06 7.26
C GLN A 90 -16.93 11.25 8.57
N GLY A 91 -16.64 11.86 9.72
CA GLY A 91 -16.70 11.21 11.05
C GLY A 91 -15.58 10.21 11.36
N LEU A 92 -14.41 10.36 10.74
CA LEU A 92 -13.21 9.57 11.04
C LEU A 92 -12.44 10.16 12.23
N HIS A 93 -11.71 9.31 12.97
CA HIS A 93 -10.86 9.69 14.10
C HIS A 93 -9.48 10.12 13.60
N LEU A 94 -9.02 11.32 13.98
CA LEU A 94 -7.94 12.04 13.28
C LEU A 94 -6.86 12.49 14.26
N TYR A 95 -5.60 12.19 13.92
CA TYR A 95 -4.43 12.72 14.61
C TYR A 95 -3.75 13.79 13.72
N TYR A 96 -3.52 14.95 14.31
CA TYR A 96 -2.80 16.07 13.70
C TYR A 96 -1.32 15.91 13.99
N PHE A 97 -0.52 15.85 12.93
CA PHE A 97 0.87 16.19 13.07
C PHE A 97 0.99 17.71 12.90
N ASP A 98 1.25 18.41 14.01
CA ASP A 98 1.40 19.89 14.14
C ASP A 98 0.14 20.71 14.47
N GLY A 99 -0.87 20.11 15.11
CA GLY A 99 -2.04 20.82 15.64
C GLY A 99 -2.62 20.15 16.88
N ASP A 100 -3.51 20.85 17.59
CA ASP A 100 -4.36 20.23 18.61
C ASP A 100 -5.12 19.06 17.98
N ALA A 101 -5.33 17.97 18.74
CA ALA A 101 -6.13 16.85 18.27
C ALA A 101 -7.54 17.33 17.87
N LEU A 102 -7.82 17.49 16.57
CA LEU A 102 -9.17 17.82 16.12
C LEU A 102 -9.97 16.52 16.00
N GLY A 103 -10.77 16.25 17.03
CA GLY A 103 -11.79 15.23 16.97
C GLY A 103 -11.31 13.82 17.35
N GLY A 104 -11.71 13.42 18.55
CA GLY A 104 -11.91 12.03 18.95
C GLY A 104 -13.31 11.91 19.52
N LYS A 105 -13.90 10.71 19.50
CA LYS A 105 -14.98 10.43 20.46
C LYS A 105 -14.38 10.58 21.86
N GLU A 106 -15.20 10.91 22.84
CA GLU A 106 -14.76 11.06 24.24
C GLU A 106 -13.92 9.86 24.72
N GLU A 107 -14.27 8.66 24.25
CA GLU A 107 -13.60 7.39 24.53
C GLU A 107 -12.15 7.28 24.04
N LEU A 108 -11.67 8.18 23.17
CA LEU A 108 -10.31 8.15 22.61
C LEU A 108 -9.41 9.29 23.09
N LYS A 109 -9.90 10.14 23.98
CA LYS A 109 -9.16 11.35 24.41
C LYS A 109 -7.88 10.99 25.16
N GLU A 110 -7.89 9.93 25.95
CA GLU A 110 -6.74 9.52 26.75
C GLU A 110 -5.60 9.00 25.85
N GLU A 111 -5.92 8.14 24.89
CA GLU A 111 -4.98 7.61 23.90
C GLU A 111 -4.40 8.72 23.02
N LEU A 112 -5.26 9.65 22.59
CA LEU A 112 -4.81 10.83 21.82
C LEU A 112 -3.89 11.72 22.66
N ASN A 113 -4.16 11.91 23.95
CA ASN A 113 -3.29 12.68 24.85
C ASN A 113 -1.94 11.98 25.05
N ASN A 114 -1.92 10.65 25.20
CA ASN A 114 -0.69 9.87 25.35
C ASN A 114 0.19 10.01 24.10
N LEU A 115 -0.39 9.79 22.92
CA LEU A 115 0.29 10.01 21.63
C LEU A 115 0.84 11.44 21.49
N ASN A 116 0.01 12.44 21.81
CA ASN A 116 0.41 13.85 21.78
C ASN A 116 1.46 14.22 22.85
N SER A 117 1.70 13.39 23.85
CA SER A 117 2.74 13.61 24.86
C SER A 117 4.08 12.93 24.49
N ASN A 118 4.07 12.02 23.52
CA ASN A 118 5.26 11.28 23.11
C ASN A 118 6.16 12.13 22.19
N GLU A 119 7.17 12.77 22.78
CA GLU A 119 8.15 13.60 22.07
C GLU A 119 9.00 12.84 21.04
N ASN A 120 9.31 11.56 21.28
CA ASN A 120 10.03 10.75 20.30
C ASN A 120 9.19 10.52 19.04
N LEU A 121 7.91 10.17 19.22
CA LEU A 121 6.97 9.99 18.13
C LEU A 121 6.80 11.29 17.35
N LYS A 122 6.66 12.44 18.03
CA LYS A 122 6.60 13.75 17.36
C LYS A 122 7.83 14.03 16.51
N ASN A 123 9.03 13.80 17.04
CA ASN A 123 10.27 14.02 16.29
C ASN A 123 10.36 13.11 15.06
N LEU A 124 10.02 11.83 15.21
CA LEU A 124 10.01 10.88 14.09
C LEU A 124 8.96 11.24 13.03
N LEU A 125 7.75 11.63 13.45
CA LEU A 125 6.72 12.11 12.53
C LEU A 125 7.15 13.40 11.82
N LYS A 126 7.94 14.26 12.49
CA LYS A 126 8.53 15.46 11.88
C LYS A 126 9.50 15.10 10.77
N GLU A 127 10.45 14.23 11.06
CA GLU A 127 11.44 13.74 10.10
C GLU A 127 10.74 13.14 8.85
N ILE A 128 9.75 12.26 9.05
CA ILE A 128 8.97 11.68 7.95
C ILE A 128 8.22 12.73 7.13
N THR A 129 7.66 13.74 7.80
CA THR A 129 6.90 14.81 7.14
C THR A 129 7.81 15.75 6.34
N GLU A 130 8.98 16.08 6.87
CA GLU A 130 9.98 16.93 6.21
C GLU A 130 10.51 16.29 4.93
N GLU A 131 10.70 14.96 4.92
CA GLU A 131 11.02 14.20 3.71
C GLU A 131 9.92 14.27 2.65
N GLY A 132 8.67 14.51 3.07
CA GLY A 132 7.50 14.63 2.19
C GLY A 132 7.07 13.32 1.51
N ILE A 133 7.77 12.22 1.76
CA ILE A 133 7.55 10.91 1.12
C ILE A 133 6.24 10.30 1.59
N VAL A 134 5.94 10.36 2.88
CA VAL A 134 4.70 9.83 3.45
C VAL A 134 3.67 10.94 3.55
N ARG A 135 2.46 10.71 3.03
CA ARG A 135 1.34 11.67 3.08
C ARG A 135 0.36 11.41 4.23
N ALA A 136 0.32 10.17 4.71
CA ALA A 136 -0.53 9.76 5.82
C ALA A 136 -0.04 8.43 6.43
N ILE A 137 -0.36 8.20 7.69
CA ILE A 137 -0.18 6.93 8.39
C ILE A 137 -1.55 6.46 8.85
N LEU A 138 -1.90 5.21 8.57
CA LEU A 138 -3.18 4.62 8.96
C LEU A 138 -2.93 3.37 9.79
N ILE A 139 -3.46 3.34 11.00
CA ILE A 139 -3.55 2.13 11.81
C ILE A 139 -4.96 1.59 11.68
N THR A 140 -5.10 0.45 11.03
CA THR A 140 -6.40 -0.13 10.72
C THR A 140 -6.32 -1.64 10.76
N ASN A 141 -7.49 -2.26 10.83
CA ASN A 141 -7.62 -3.69 10.64
C ASN A 141 -7.85 -3.99 9.17
N LEU A 142 -7.06 -4.92 8.63
CA LEU A 142 -7.31 -5.57 7.36
C LEU A 142 -8.46 -6.57 7.48
N THR A 143 -8.47 -7.32 8.59
CA THR A 143 -9.55 -8.23 9.04
C THR A 143 -9.69 -8.13 10.55
N GLU A 144 -10.67 -8.79 11.17
CA GLU A 144 -10.87 -8.78 12.63
C GLU A 144 -9.60 -9.11 13.45
N ASN A 145 -8.68 -9.89 12.87
CA ASN A 145 -7.47 -10.37 13.55
C ASN A 145 -6.17 -9.82 12.97
N ILE A 146 -6.20 -9.17 11.80
CA ILE A 146 -4.98 -8.68 11.14
C ILE A 146 -4.97 -7.17 11.20
N ARG A 147 -4.08 -6.62 12.02
CA ARG A 147 -3.86 -5.18 12.15
C ARG A 147 -2.66 -4.74 11.34
N ILE A 148 -2.75 -3.57 10.71
CA ILE A 148 -1.69 -3.03 9.88
C ILE A 148 -1.41 -1.57 10.23
N ILE A 149 -0.15 -1.16 10.06
CA ILE A 149 0.25 0.25 10.03
C ILE A 149 0.64 0.56 8.58
N SER A 150 -0.19 1.36 7.92
CA SER A 150 -0.06 1.69 6.50
C SER A 150 0.46 3.12 6.33
N PHE A 151 1.70 3.23 5.87
CA PHE A 151 2.35 4.49 5.49
C PHE A 151 2.03 4.79 4.03
N GLN A 152 1.04 5.66 3.80
CA GLN A 152 0.67 6.06 2.45
C GLN A 152 1.74 6.97 1.85
N ILE A 153 2.20 6.62 0.66
CA ILE A 153 3.26 7.33 -0.05
C ILE A 153 2.66 8.40 -0.95
N ASN A 154 3.31 9.57 -1.01
CA ASN A 154 2.96 10.64 -1.92
C ASN A 154 3.13 10.19 -3.38
N VAL A 155 2.16 10.54 -4.23
CA VAL A 155 2.12 10.08 -5.63
C VAL A 155 3.36 10.51 -6.44
N GLN A 156 3.99 11.63 -6.08
CA GLN A 156 5.22 12.09 -6.74
C GLN A 156 6.39 11.11 -6.60
N TYR A 157 6.47 10.37 -5.48
CA TYR A 157 7.52 9.36 -5.23
C TYR A 157 7.18 7.99 -5.80
N THR A 158 6.01 7.84 -6.42
CA THR A 158 5.54 6.56 -7.00
C THR A 158 5.16 6.71 -8.46
N SER A 159 5.76 7.68 -9.16
CA SER A 159 5.53 7.98 -10.58
C SER A 159 5.80 6.80 -11.52
N PHE A 160 6.55 5.80 -11.06
CA PHE A 160 6.79 4.54 -11.75
C PHE A 160 5.59 3.57 -11.73
N VAL A 161 4.55 3.84 -10.94
CA VAL A 161 3.29 3.09 -10.96
C VAL A 161 2.39 3.65 -12.06
N LYS A 162 1.88 2.82 -12.98
CA LYS A 162 0.93 3.24 -14.01
C LYS A 162 -0.40 3.68 -13.38
N ASN A 163 -1.08 4.67 -13.98
CA ASN A 163 -2.36 5.21 -13.51
C ASN A 163 -2.34 5.76 -12.06
N ASN A 164 -1.17 6.28 -11.63
CA ASN A 164 -0.90 6.67 -10.24
C ASN A 164 -1.86 7.73 -9.65
N ASN A 165 -2.54 8.51 -10.48
CA ASN A 165 -3.39 9.61 -10.03
C ASN A 165 -4.56 9.16 -9.14
N ASN A 166 -4.96 7.89 -9.24
CA ASN A 166 -5.99 7.29 -8.39
C ASN A 166 -5.46 6.15 -7.50
N SER A 167 -4.14 5.99 -7.44
CA SER A 167 -3.52 4.89 -6.72
C SER A 167 -3.29 5.24 -5.24
N ILE A 168 -3.60 4.28 -4.36
CA ILE A 168 -3.17 4.26 -2.98
C ILE A 168 -1.97 3.33 -2.92
N ASN A 169 -0.81 3.95 -2.80
CA ASN A 169 0.47 3.28 -2.65
C ASN A 169 0.91 3.38 -1.21
N SER A 170 1.32 2.27 -0.61
CA SER A 170 1.68 2.26 0.80
C SER A 170 2.79 1.25 1.08
N ILE A 171 3.67 1.63 1.99
CA ILE A 171 4.52 0.70 2.73
C ILE A 171 3.77 0.34 4.00
N VAL A 172 3.72 -0.93 4.34
CA VAL A 172 2.79 -1.47 5.34
C VAL A 172 3.54 -2.38 6.29
N PHE A 173 3.40 -2.12 7.59
CA PHE A 173 3.80 -3.05 8.63
C PHE A 173 2.61 -3.95 9.00
N CYS A 174 2.84 -5.26 9.05
CA CYS A 174 1.86 -6.28 9.40
C CYS A 174 2.57 -7.45 10.10
N GLU A 175 2.19 -7.75 11.34
CA GLU A 175 2.81 -8.85 12.10
C GLU A 175 2.36 -10.24 11.62
N ASP A 176 1.24 -10.30 10.89
CA ASP A 176 0.70 -11.53 10.35
C ASP A 176 1.10 -11.70 8.87
N GLU A 177 1.84 -12.77 8.56
CA GLU A 177 2.23 -13.10 7.18
C GLU A 177 1.01 -13.33 6.25
N GLU A 178 -0.17 -13.59 6.81
CA GLU A 178 -1.42 -13.68 6.07
C GLU A 178 -1.81 -12.41 5.31
N CYS A 179 -1.22 -11.25 5.64
CA CYS A 179 -1.37 -10.02 4.86
C CYS A 179 -1.12 -10.24 3.36
N GLN A 180 -0.23 -11.18 2.99
CA GLN A 180 0.04 -11.51 1.58
C GLN A 180 -1.20 -12.01 0.83
N LYS A 181 -2.10 -12.75 1.49
CA LYS A 181 -3.35 -13.26 0.89
C LYS A 181 -4.25 -12.12 0.40
N TYR A 182 -4.10 -10.92 0.95
CA TYR A 182 -4.89 -9.74 0.63
C TYR A 182 -4.19 -8.78 -0.36
N GLY A 183 -3.16 -9.25 -1.07
CA GLY A 183 -2.47 -8.48 -2.10
C GLY A 183 -1.41 -7.51 -1.57
N TYR A 184 -0.85 -7.80 -0.39
CA TYR A 184 0.30 -7.09 0.18
C TYR A 184 1.57 -7.87 -0.20
N TYR A 185 2.49 -7.23 -0.92
CA TYR A 185 3.71 -7.88 -1.39
C TYR A 185 4.83 -7.76 -0.35
N LYS A 186 5.42 -8.86 0.08
CA LYS A 186 6.44 -8.87 1.15
C LYS A 186 7.74 -8.20 0.67
N ILE A 187 8.26 -7.26 1.47
CA ILE A 187 9.59 -6.68 1.28
C ILE A 187 10.58 -7.49 2.13
N ARG A 188 10.51 -7.33 3.46
CA ARG A 188 11.38 -7.95 4.46
C ARG A 188 10.63 -8.08 5.79
N GLU A 189 10.88 -9.16 6.53
CA GLU A 189 10.27 -9.38 7.86
C GLU A 189 8.74 -9.14 7.84
N ASN A 190 8.26 -8.15 8.60
CA ASN A 190 6.86 -7.77 8.73
C ASN A 190 6.47 -6.57 7.85
N TRP A 191 7.30 -6.23 6.84
CA TRP A 191 7.10 -5.10 5.95
C TRP A 191 6.64 -5.54 4.56
N PHE A 192 5.62 -4.84 4.05
CA PHE A 192 4.93 -5.15 2.81
C PHE A 192 4.66 -3.89 1.97
N ILE A 193 4.37 -4.08 0.69
CA ILE A 193 3.96 -3.06 -0.26
C ILE A 193 2.49 -3.30 -0.62
N ARG A 194 1.69 -2.23 -0.59
CA ARG A 194 0.33 -2.23 -1.12
C ARG A 194 0.21 -1.19 -2.24
N ILE A 195 -0.17 -1.65 -3.43
CA ILE A 195 -0.45 -0.79 -4.60
C ILE A 195 -1.91 -1.03 -5.00
N SER A 196 -2.77 -0.01 -4.86
CA SER A 196 -4.20 -0.12 -5.15
C SER A 196 -4.67 0.96 -6.12
N PRO A 197 -5.27 0.64 -7.28
CA PRO A 197 -5.50 -0.71 -7.79
C PRO A 197 -4.18 -1.45 -8.04
N ARG A 198 -4.23 -2.79 -8.06
CA ARG A 198 -3.06 -3.60 -8.39
C ARG A 198 -2.57 -3.23 -9.79
N PRO A 199 -1.25 -3.18 -10.05
CA PRO A 199 -0.78 -2.92 -11.41
C PRO A 199 -1.28 -4.00 -12.38
N GLU A 200 -1.62 -3.58 -13.60
CA GLU A 200 -2.06 -4.43 -14.72
C GLU A 200 -0.89 -5.06 -15.48
#